data_AF-A0A259CYQ3-F1
#
_entry.id   AF-A0A259CYQ3-F1
#
_cell.length_a   1.000
_cell.length_b   1.000
_cell.length_c   1.000
_cell.angle_alpha   90.00
_cell.angle_beta   90.00
_cell.angle_gamma   90.00
#
_symmetry.space_group_name_H-M   'P 1'
#
loop_
_entity.id
_entity.type
_entity.pdbx_description
1 polymer ?
#
loop_
_entity_poly.entity_id
_entity_poly.type
_entity_poly.pdbx_seq_one_letter_code
_entity_poly.pdbx_strand_id
1 'polypeptide(L)'
;MLIALYIMLGLALALGILLGYSALKFKVEGDPLIARIDAILPQTQCGQCGYPGCKPYATAIAKGEADINQCPPGGDAGVHALADLLGVEYKPLNAEHGAPKPKSVAFIDENICIGCTLCIQACPVDAILGAAKHMHTIISSECTGCELCVAPCPVDCISMQVIAETPDNWKWKYPTIPIKLVALES
;
A
#
# COMPACT_ATOMS: atom_id res chain seq x y z
N MET A 1 -10.71 -34.72 -42.48
CA MET A 1 -11.07 -34.33 -41.10
C MET A 1 -9.90 -34.49 -40.12
N LEU A 2 -9.27 -35.67 -40.00
CA LEU A 2 -8.15 -35.90 -39.08
C LEU A 2 -6.91 -35.01 -39.34
N ILE A 3 -6.58 -34.73 -40.60
CA ILE A 3 -5.45 -33.87 -40.97
C ILE A 3 -5.59 -32.45 -40.39
N ALA A 4 -6.78 -31.85 -40.50
CA ALA A 4 -7.04 -30.53 -39.94
C ALA A 4 -6.90 -30.52 -38.42
N LEU A 5 -7.34 -31.59 -37.74
CA LEU A 5 -7.22 -31.74 -36.29
C LEU A 5 -5.75 -31.80 -35.84
N TYR A 6 -4.90 -32.54 -36.55
CA TYR A 6 -3.47 -32.60 -36.26
C TYR A 6 -2.74 -31.28 -36.54
N ILE A 7 -3.11 -30.57 -37.60
CA ILE A 7 -2.53 -29.24 -37.91
C ILE A 7 -2.85 -28.25 -36.80
N MET A 8 -4.12 -28.20 -36.36
CA MET A 8 -4.55 -27.30 -35.28
C MET A 8 -3.85 -27.64 -33.96
N LEU A 9 -3.72 -28.93 -33.62
CA LEU A 9 -3.01 -29.37 -32.42
C LEU A 9 -1.52 -29.04 -32.46
N GLY A 10 -0.86 -29.29 -33.60
CA GLY A 10 0.56 -29.00 -33.79
C GLY A 10 0.87 -27.50 -33.71
N LEU A 11 0.03 -26.67 -34.33
CA LEU A 11 0.17 -25.21 -34.26
C LEU A 11 -0.04 -24.70 -32.83
N ALA A 12 -1.05 -25.21 -32.11
CA ALA A 12 -1.31 -24.83 -30.72
C ALA A 12 -0.13 -25.18 -29.80
N LEU A 13 0.45 -26.38 -29.95
CA LEU A 13 1.64 -26.79 -29.20
C LEU A 13 2.85 -25.93 -29.54
N ALA A 14 3.11 -25.69 -30.83
CA ALA A 14 4.24 -24.90 -31.27
C ALA A 14 4.17 -23.46 -30.74
N LEU A 15 3.01 -22.80 -30.88
CA LEU A 15 2.80 -21.45 -30.36
C LEU A 15 2.82 -21.40 -28.84
N GLY A 16 2.22 -22.38 -28.16
CA GLY A 16 2.24 -22.48 -26.69
C GLY A 16 3.65 -22.62 -26.13
N ILE A 17 4.47 -23.50 -26.73
CA ILE A 17 5.88 -23.69 -26.33
C ILE A 17 6.69 -22.42 -26.62
N LEU A 18 6.52 -21.81 -27.79
CA LEU A 18 7.25 -20.59 -28.17
C LEU A 18 6.93 -19.43 -27.21
N LEU A 19 5.65 -19.19 -26.92
CA LEU A 19 5.23 -18.13 -26.01
C LEU A 19 5.65 -18.41 -24.57
N GLY A 20 5.50 -19.66 -24.11
CA GLY A 20 5.93 -20.08 -22.77
C GLY A 20 7.45 -19.94 -22.57
N TYR A 21 8.25 -20.36 -23.56
CA TYR A 21 9.70 -20.19 -23.52
C TYR A 21 10.09 -18.70 -23.52
N SER A 22 9.46 -17.89 -24.35
CA SER A 22 9.71 -16.45 -24.42
C SER A 22 9.41 -15.76 -23.07
N ALA A 23 8.30 -16.12 -22.42
CA ALA A 23 7.93 -15.56 -21.12
C ALA A 23 8.95 -15.88 -20.01
N LEU A 24 9.54 -17.08 -20.02
CA LEU A 24 10.57 -17.47 -19.06
C LEU A 24 11.92 -16.83 -19.38
N LYS A 25 12.32 -16.82 -20.65
CA LYS A 25 13.63 -16.34 -21.08
C LYS A 25 13.77 -14.82 -20.95
N PHE A 26 12.69 -14.08 -21.19
CA PHE A 26 12.66 -12.61 -21.14
C PHE A 26 12.00 -12.06 -19.87
N LYS A 27 11.91 -12.87 -18.80
CA LYS A 27 11.46 -12.37 -17.49
C LYS A 27 12.44 -11.31 -16.99
N VAL A 28 12.01 -10.04 -17.02
CA VAL A 28 12.79 -8.93 -16.47
C VAL A 28 12.69 -9.01 -14.94
N GLU A 29 13.79 -9.35 -14.28
CA GLU A 29 13.92 -9.17 -12.83
C GLU A 29 13.93 -7.67 -12.54
N GLY A 30 12.97 -7.21 -11.74
CA GLY A 30 12.90 -5.80 -11.34
C GLY A 30 14.12 -5.41 -10.51
N ASP A 31 14.38 -4.10 -10.40
CA ASP A 31 15.48 -3.58 -9.59
C ASP A 31 15.33 -4.07 -8.13
N PRO A 32 16.32 -4.82 -7.59
CA PRO A 32 16.26 -5.36 -6.24
C PRO A 32 16.18 -4.26 -5.17
N LEU A 33 16.65 -3.05 -5.47
CA LEU A 33 16.55 -1.91 -4.54
C LEU A 33 15.10 -1.46 -4.37
N ILE A 34 14.35 -1.32 -5.46
CA ILE A 34 12.94 -0.91 -5.41
C ILE A 34 12.13 -1.90 -4.57
N ALA A 35 12.39 -3.21 -4.72
CA ALA A 35 11.71 -4.23 -3.93
C ALA A 35 12.01 -4.12 -2.43
N ARG A 36 13.25 -3.76 -2.06
CA ARG A 36 13.62 -3.56 -0.65
C ARG A 36 12.98 -2.32 -0.06
N ILE A 37 12.94 -1.22 -0.82
CA ILE A 37 12.26 0.01 -0.39
C ILE A 37 10.76 -0.24 -0.22
N ASP A 38 10.13 -0.88 -1.21
CA ASP A 38 8.70 -1.21 -1.18
C ASP A 38 8.36 -2.08 0.04
N ALA A 39 9.20 -3.05 0.39
CA ALA A 39 9.01 -3.89 1.57
C ALA A 39 9.08 -3.13 2.91
N ILE A 40 9.74 -1.98 2.97
CA ILE A 40 9.80 -1.11 4.16
C ILE A 40 8.53 -0.25 4.28
N LEU A 41 7.92 0.11 3.16
CA LEU A 41 6.73 0.95 3.14
C LEU A 41 5.53 0.24 3.78
N PRO A 42 4.56 0.99 4.32
CA PRO A 42 3.46 0.42 5.11
C PRO A 42 2.40 -0.32 4.26
N GLN A 43 2.56 -0.37 2.93
CA GLN A 43 1.65 -1.06 1.99
C GLN A 43 0.17 -0.65 2.11
N THR A 44 -0.09 0.61 2.49
CA THR A 44 -1.45 1.12 2.66
C THR A 44 -2.11 1.57 1.35
N GLN A 45 -1.31 1.84 0.31
CA GLN A 45 -1.77 2.33 -0.99
C GLN A 45 -2.64 3.61 -0.92
N CYS A 46 -2.45 4.43 0.13
CA CYS A 46 -3.31 5.57 0.43
C CYS A 46 -3.06 6.83 -0.42
N GLY A 47 -1.88 6.93 -1.05
CA GLY A 47 -1.48 8.06 -1.88
C GLY A 47 -1.24 9.41 -1.20
N GLN A 48 -1.14 9.45 0.13
CA GLN A 48 -0.87 10.69 0.89
C GLN A 48 0.48 11.34 0.53
N CYS A 49 1.46 10.54 0.12
CA CYS A 49 2.76 11.01 -0.36
C CYS A 49 2.72 11.63 -1.78
N GLY A 50 1.55 11.71 -2.43
CA GLY A 50 1.41 12.23 -3.80
C GLY A 50 1.66 11.18 -4.91
N TYR A 51 2.00 9.95 -4.55
CA TYR A 51 2.16 8.83 -5.49
C TYR A 51 0.95 7.88 -5.43
N PRO A 52 0.57 7.21 -6.53
CA PRO A 52 -0.62 6.36 -6.58
C PRO A 52 -0.52 5.06 -5.74
N GLY A 53 0.62 4.79 -5.11
CA GLY A 53 0.82 3.64 -4.23
C GLY A 53 2.26 3.56 -3.70
N CYS A 54 2.54 2.54 -2.88
CA CYS A 54 3.86 2.34 -2.26
C CYS A 54 4.94 2.04 -3.30
N LYS A 55 4.70 1.14 -4.26
CA LYS A 55 5.70 0.77 -5.27
C LYS A 55 6.13 1.93 -6.20
N PRO A 56 5.22 2.78 -6.72
CA PRO A 56 5.61 3.99 -7.45
C PRO A 56 6.46 4.96 -6.60
N TYR A 57 6.10 5.16 -5.33
CA TYR A 57 6.92 5.95 -4.41
C TYR A 57 8.30 5.32 -4.17
N ALA A 58 8.37 4.01 -3.95
CA ALA A 58 9.61 3.27 -3.82
C ALA A 58 10.52 3.40 -5.06
N THR A 59 9.90 3.41 -6.25
CA THR A 59 10.62 3.62 -7.52
C THR A 59 11.17 5.04 -7.61
N ALA A 60 10.40 6.05 -7.20
CA ALA A 60 10.85 7.44 -7.21
C ALA A 60 12.00 7.67 -6.21
N ILE A 61 11.94 7.05 -5.02
CA ILE A 61 13.04 7.06 -4.05
C ILE A 61 14.29 6.41 -4.66
N ALA A 62 14.17 5.22 -5.25
CA ALA A 62 15.31 4.50 -5.84
C ALA A 62 16.00 5.31 -6.95
N LYS A 63 15.25 6.13 -7.68
CA LYS A 63 15.76 7.01 -8.75
C LYS A 63 16.27 8.36 -8.24
N GLY A 64 16.06 8.69 -6.97
CA GLY A 64 16.36 10.02 -6.41
C GLY A 64 15.40 11.13 -6.86
N GLU A 65 14.22 10.76 -7.34
CA GLU A 65 13.15 11.69 -7.77
C GLU A 65 12.25 12.14 -6.59
N ALA A 66 12.27 11.39 -5.48
CA ALA A 66 11.49 11.67 -4.28
C ALA A 66 12.35 11.59 -3.01
N ASP A 67 12.02 12.39 -2.00
CA ASP A 67 12.62 12.27 -0.67
C ASP A 67 12.01 11.10 0.12
N ILE A 68 12.76 10.56 1.09
CA ILE A 68 12.36 9.41 1.91
C ILE A 68 11.30 9.73 2.97
N ASN A 69 11.08 11.01 3.28
CA ASN A 69 10.29 11.50 4.41
C ASN A 69 8.85 11.91 4.05
N GLN A 70 8.29 11.43 2.94
CA GLN A 70 6.98 11.87 2.43
C GLN A 70 5.81 10.96 2.82
N CYS A 71 6.02 9.89 3.60
CA CYS A 71 5.00 8.88 3.90
C CYS A 71 4.48 8.96 5.35
N PRO A 72 3.35 9.68 5.62
CA PRO A 72 2.81 9.79 6.97
C PRO A 72 2.45 8.46 7.64
N PRO A 73 1.84 7.47 6.95
CA PRO A 73 1.53 6.18 7.57
C PRO A 73 2.77 5.37 7.96
N GLY A 74 3.91 5.60 7.31
CA GLY A 74 5.19 4.99 7.68
C GLY A 74 5.82 5.64 8.91
N GLY A 75 5.51 6.92 9.16
CA GLY A 75 6.03 7.71 10.27
C GLY A 75 7.56 7.75 10.31
N ASP A 76 8.11 8.22 11.43
CA ASP A 76 9.57 8.35 11.60
C ASP A 76 10.31 7.01 11.52
N ALA A 77 9.69 5.93 12.03
CA ALA A 77 10.28 4.60 11.98
C ALA A 77 10.52 4.13 10.53
N GLY A 78 9.57 4.39 9.64
CA GLY A 78 9.72 4.12 8.21
C GLY A 78 10.85 4.94 7.58
N VAL A 79 10.96 6.23 7.93
CA VAL A 79 12.02 7.10 7.40
C VAL A 79 13.40 6.66 7.86
N HIS A 80 13.56 6.27 9.13
CA HIS A 80 14.81 5.69 9.63
C HIS A 80 15.21 4.41 8.89
N ALA A 81 14.26 3.48 8.72
CA ALA A 81 14.54 2.24 7.99
C ALA A 81 14.94 2.51 6.53
N LEU A 82 14.34 3.50 5.87
CA LEU A 82 14.73 3.93 4.53
C LEU A 82 16.11 4.59 4.50
N ALA A 83 16.41 5.45 5.48
CA ALA A 83 17.72 6.10 5.62
C ALA A 83 18.84 5.07 5.80
N ASP A 84 18.62 4.08 6.68
CA ASP A 84 19.56 2.98 6.93
C ASP A 84 19.77 2.11 5.69
N LEU A 85 18.70 1.81 4.94
CA LEU A 85 18.79 1.01 3.70
C LEU A 85 19.56 1.73 2.59
N LEU A 86 19.34 3.03 2.44
CA LEU A 86 19.91 3.84 1.36
C LEU A 86 21.25 4.48 1.71
N GLY A 87 21.66 4.45 2.99
CA GLY A 87 22.86 5.10 3.47
C GLY A 87 22.80 6.62 3.40
N VAL A 88 21.61 7.21 3.57
CA VAL A 88 21.39 8.66 3.54
C VAL A 88 21.09 9.21 4.94
N GLU A 89 21.27 10.51 5.14
CA GLU A 89 20.92 11.13 6.42
C GLU A 89 19.41 11.10 6.68
N TYR A 90 19.05 10.86 7.93
CA TYR A 90 17.66 10.94 8.39
C TYR A 90 17.12 12.36 8.20
N LYS A 91 15.90 12.45 7.66
CA LYS A 91 15.11 13.68 7.59
C LYS A 91 13.82 13.48 8.37
N PRO A 92 13.36 14.47 9.17
CA PRO A 92 12.06 14.38 9.83
C PRO A 92 10.93 14.30 8.82
N LEU A 93 9.81 13.65 9.19
CA LEU A 93 8.65 13.51 8.32
C LEU A 93 8.19 14.87 7.76
N ASN A 94 7.95 14.93 6.44
CA ASN A 94 7.46 16.14 5.79
C ASN A 94 6.00 16.40 6.19
N ALA A 95 5.78 17.49 6.93
CA ALA A 95 4.47 17.91 7.39
C ALA A 95 3.48 18.27 6.26
N GLU A 96 3.97 18.58 5.05
CA GLU A 96 3.12 18.90 3.89
C GLU A 96 2.26 17.72 3.45
N HIS A 97 2.70 16.49 3.69
CA HIS A 97 1.97 15.27 3.32
C HIS A 97 1.05 14.76 4.44
N GLY A 98 1.05 15.40 5.62
CA GLY A 98 0.22 15.06 6.77
C GLY A 98 0.99 14.47 7.95
N ALA A 99 0.25 14.23 9.04
CA ALA A 99 0.80 13.70 10.29
C ALA A 99 0.53 12.18 10.42
N PRO A 100 1.39 11.45 11.15
CA PRO A 100 1.17 10.03 11.43
C PRO A 100 -0.09 9.86 12.30
N LYS A 101 -1.02 9.02 11.82
CA LYS A 101 -2.22 8.62 12.55
C LYS A 101 -2.02 7.26 13.22
N PRO A 102 -2.70 6.96 14.34
CA PRO A 102 -2.69 5.62 14.91
C PRO A 102 -3.33 4.62 13.94
N LYS A 103 -2.96 3.35 14.07
CA LYS A 103 -3.53 2.28 13.24
C LYS A 103 -5.03 2.17 13.50
N SER A 104 -5.82 2.23 12.43
CA SER A 104 -7.27 2.14 12.49
C SER A 104 -7.80 1.19 11.43
N VAL A 105 -9.00 0.67 11.65
CA VAL A 105 -9.72 -0.20 10.72
C VAL A 105 -11.08 0.45 10.46
N ALA A 106 -11.50 0.41 9.21
CA ALA A 106 -12.82 0.89 8.85
C ALA A 106 -13.88 -0.10 9.36
N PHE A 107 -15.04 0.43 9.76
CA PHE A 107 -16.21 -0.31 10.22
C PHE A 107 -17.43 0.19 9.46
N ILE A 108 -18.21 -0.72 8.88
CA ILE A 108 -19.43 -0.41 8.14
C ILE A 108 -20.63 -0.74 9.02
N ASP A 109 -21.53 0.22 9.23
CA ASP A 109 -22.82 -0.06 9.85
C ASP A 109 -23.73 -0.79 8.85
N GLU A 110 -23.96 -2.07 9.12
CA GLU A 110 -24.75 -2.95 8.25
C GLU A 110 -26.23 -2.54 8.18
N ASN A 111 -26.75 -1.80 9.16
CA ASN A 111 -28.15 -1.36 9.18
C ASN A 111 -28.41 -0.19 8.22
N ILE A 112 -27.37 0.60 7.94
CA ILE A 112 -27.47 1.80 7.10
C ILE A 112 -26.97 1.50 5.67
N CYS A 113 -26.08 0.50 5.51
CA CYS A 113 -25.50 0.15 4.22
C CYS A 113 -26.55 -0.26 3.17
N ILE A 114 -26.63 0.50 2.08
CA ILE A 114 -27.56 0.24 0.96
C ILE A 114 -27.00 -0.67 -0.16
N GLY A 115 -25.75 -1.12 -0.04
CA GLY A 115 -25.15 -2.01 -1.04
C GLY A 115 -24.76 -1.35 -2.37
N CYS A 116 -24.28 -0.10 -2.34
CA CYS A 116 -23.94 0.70 -3.55
C CYS A 116 -22.63 0.33 -4.25
N THR A 117 -21.80 -0.53 -3.64
CA THR A 117 -20.50 -1.05 -4.12
C THR A 117 -19.38 -0.02 -4.38
N LEU A 118 -19.61 1.28 -4.15
CA LEU A 118 -18.58 2.33 -4.29
C LEU A 118 -17.38 2.12 -3.36
N CYS A 119 -17.62 1.65 -2.14
CA CYS A 119 -16.55 1.34 -1.19
C CYS A 119 -15.66 0.19 -1.67
N ILE A 120 -16.22 -0.86 -2.30
CA ILE A 120 -15.45 -1.97 -2.87
C ILE A 120 -14.52 -1.45 -3.96
N GLN A 121 -15.03 -0.62 -4.87
CA GLN A 121 -14.22 -0.04 -5.95
C GLN A 121 -13.10 0.88 -5.46
N ALA A 122 -13.29 1.52 -4.30
CA ALA A 122 -12.31 2.40 -3.70
C ALA A 122 -11.26 1.67 -2.84
N CYS A 123 -11.49 0.40 -2.49
CA CYS A 123 -10.58 -0.35 -1.62
C CYS A 123 -9.37 -0.87 -2.42
N PRO A 124 -8.14 -0.41 -2.16
CA PRO A 124 -6.97 -0.85 -2.93
C PRO A 124 -6.46 -2.25 -2.56
N VAL A 125 -6.96 -2.82 -1.46
CA VAL A 125 -6.53 -4.11 -0.88
C VAL A 125 -7.67 -5.13 -0.81
N ASP A 126 -8.83 -4.82 -1.40
CA ASP A 126 -10.01 -5.70 -1.43
C ASP A 126 -10.45 -6.23 -0.05
N ALA A 127 -10.33 -5.40 1.00
CA ALA A 127 -10.70 -5.75 2.38
C ALA A 127 -12.21 -5.71 2.67
N ILE A 128 -13.06 -5.42 1.68
CA ILE A 128 -14.51 -5.25 1.84
C ILE A 128 -15.24 -6.42 1.20
N LEU A 129 -16.06 -7.11 1.98
CA LEU A 129 -16.88 -8.23 1.53
C LEU A 129 -18.33 -7.78 1.34
N GLY A 130 -18.95 -8.18 0.22
CA GLY A 130 -20.38 -8.01 -0.04
C GLY A 130 -20.70 -8.04 -1.53
N ALA A 131 -21.92 -7.63 -1.89
CA ALA A 131 -22.40 -7.63 -3.28
C ALA A 131 -23.36 -6.47 -3.54
N ALA A 132 -23.64 -6.20 -4.81
CA ALA A 132 -24.61 -5.18 -5.19
C ALA A 132 -25.97 -5.43 -4.53
N LYS A 133 -26.54 -4.38 -3.92
CA LYS A 133 -27.79 -4.42 -3.15
C LYS A 133 -27.78 -5.32 -1.91
N HIS A 134 -26.60 -5.72 -1.45
CA HIS A 134 -26.40 -6.42 -0.19
C HIS A 134 -25.51 -5.61 0.76
N MET A 135 -25.65 -5.86 2.06
CA MET A 135 -24.80 -5.22 3.07
C MET A 135 -23.34 -5.59 2.86
N HIS A 136 -22.46 -4.63 3.10
CA HIS A 136 -21.02 -4.83 3.05
C HIS A 136 -20.47 -4.91 4.48
N THR A 137 -19.42 -5.68 4.65
CA THR A 137 -18.67 -5.75 5.92
C THR A 137 -17.16 -5.72 5.63
N ILE A 138 -16.36 -5.42 6.63
CA ILE A 138 -14.91 -5.27 6.49
C ILE A 138 -14.20 -6.46 7.11
N ILE A 139 -13.28 -7.03 6.34
CA ILE A 139 -12.35 -8.04 6.83
C ILE A 139 -11.23 -7.29 7.56
N SER A 140 -11.33 -7.22 8.89
CA SER A 140 -10.44 -6.42 9.73
C SER A 140 -8.96 -6.80 9.62
N SER A 141 -8.64 -8.05 9.27
CA SER A 141 -7.26 -8.50 9.05
C SER A 141 -6.60 -7.90 7.81
N GLU A 142 -7.38 -7.65 6.76
CA GLU A 142 -6.89 -7.14 5.47
C GLU A 142 -7.00 -5.61 5.36
N CYS A 143 -7.78 -4.98 6.24
CA CYS A 143 -7.95 -3.53 6.22
C CYS A 143 -6.65 -2.81 6.64
N THR A 144 -6.11 -1.99 5.74
CA THR A 144 -4.90 -1.19 5.98
C THR A 144 -5.15 0.15 6.64
N GLY A 145 -6.42 0.55 6.80
CA GLY A 145 -6.77 1.85 7.40
C GLY A 145 -6.52 3.06 6.49
N CYS A 146 -6.56 2.88 5.16
CA CYS A 146 -6.27 3.94 4.19
C CYS A 146 -7.36 5.03 4.05
N GLU A 147 -8.53 4.86 4.68
CA GLU A 147 -9.67 5.80 4.69
C GLU A 147 -10.31 6.11 3.31
N LEU A 148 -9.81 5.51 2.21
CA LEU A 148 -10.30 5.77 0.84
C LEU A 148 -11.77 5.37 0.63
N CYS A 149 -12.30 4.46 1.45
CA CYS A 149 -13.69 4.01 1.36
C CYS A 149 -14.71 4.99 1.97
N VAL A 150 -14.27 5.93 2.82
CA VAL A 150 -15.17 6.82 3.57
C VAL A 150 -15.83 7.83 2.64
N ALA A 151 -15.05 8.59 1.87
CA ALA A 151 -15.56 9.67 1.02
C ALA A 151 -16.53 9.21 -0.10
N PRO A 152 -16.36 8.03 -0.75
CA PRO A 152 -17.30 7.54 -1.75
C PRO A 152 -18.64 7.03 -1.21
N CYS A 153 -18.82 6.90 0.11
CA CYS A 153 -20.04 6.32 0.68
C CYS A 153 -21.20 7.35 0.66
N PRO A 154 -22.29 7.12 -0.09
CA PRO A 154 -23.37 8.12 -0.25
C PRO A 154 -24.30 8.23 0.97
N VAL A 155 -24.19 7.29 1.91
CA VAL A 155 -25.02 7.22 3.13
C VAL A 155 -24.17 7.36 4.40
N ASP A 156 -22.87 7.67 4.25
CA ASP A 156 -21.92 7.89 5.35
C ASP A 156 -21.93 6.78 6.43
N CYS A 157 -22.15 5.52 6.03
CA CYS A 157 -22.23 4.39 6.97
C CYS A 157 -20.87 3.82 7.42
N ILE A 158 -19.75 4.48 7.11
CA ILE A 158 -18.39 3.97 7.37
C ILE A 158 -17.70 4.84 8.41
N SER A 159 -17.17 4.22 9.45
CA SER A 159 -16.43 4.88 10.54
C SER A 159 -15.04 4.25 10.73
N MET A 160 -14.06 5.04 11.16
CA MET A 160 -12.73 4.53 11.47
C MET A 160 -12.62 4.21 12.96
N GLN A 161 -12.34 2.96 13.29
CA GLN A 161 -12.09 2.52 14.67
C GLN A 161 -10.60 2.35 14.90
N VAL A 162 -10.06 3.01 15.92
CA VAL A 162 -8.65 2.90 16.28
C VAL A 162 -8.43 1.54 16.96
N ILE A 163 -7.41 0.80 16.50
CA ILE A 163 -6.98 -0.42 17.18
C ILE A 163 -6.14 -0.01 18.38
N ALA A 164 -6.60 -0.35 19.59
CA ALA A 164 -5.84 -0.10 20.81
C ALA A 164 -4.53 -0.90 20.80
N GLU A 165 -3.44 -0.29 21.27
CA GLU A 165 -2.17 -0.98 21.46
C GLU A 165 -2.30 -1.98 22.62
N THR A 166 -2.11 -3.26 22.33
CA THR A 166 -2.05 -4.37 23.28
C THR A 166 -0.65 -4.98 23.25
N PRO A 167 -0.23 -5.75 24.28
CA PRO A 167 1.07 -6.43 24.26
C PRO A 167 1.31 -7.28 23.01
N ASP A 168 0.24 -7.83 22.42
CA ASP A 168 0.30 -8.69 21.24
C ASP A 168 0.55 -7.92 19.92
N ASN A 169 0.13 -6.64 19.85
CA ASN A 169 0.22 -5.83 18.62
C ASN A 169 1.23 -4.67 18.71
N TRP A 170 1.82 -4.48 19.90
CA TRP A 170 2.80 -3.45 20.14
C TRP A 170 4.09 -3.70 19.37
N LYS A 171 4.63 -2.64 18.76
CA LYS A 171 5.91 -2.65 18.06
C LYS A 171 6.85 -1.62 18.68
N TRP A 172 8.14 -1.96 18.70
CA TRP A 172 9.19 -1.03 19.11
C TRP A 172 9.16 0.22 18.23
N LYS A 173 9.08 1.40 18.86
CA LYS A 173 9.12 2.71 18.19
C LYS A 173 10.53 3.28 18.28
N TYR A 174 11.02 3.87 17.19
CA TYR A 174 12.34 4.52 17.19
C TYR A 174 12.33 5.68 18.21
N PRO A 175 13.32 5.78 19.11
CA PRO A 175 13.36 6.85 20.10
C PRO A 175 13.68 8.18 19.41
N THR A 176 12.67 8.98 19.10
CA THR A 176 12.84 10.35 18.61
C THR A 176 13.00 11.29 19.80
N ILE A 177 14.25 11.60 20.16
CA ILE A 177 14.55 12.59 21.20
C ILE A 177 14.54 13.97 20.51
N PRO A 178 13.61 14.88 20.84
CA PRO A 178 13.59 16.20 20.22
C PRO A 178 14.84 16.97 20.63
N ILE A 179 15.69 17.29 19.64
CA ILE A 179 16.89 18.10 19.87
C ILE A 179 16.42 19.54 20.08
N LYS A 180 16.52 20.03 21.33
CA LYS A 180 16.25 21.43 21.65
C LYS A 180 17.44 22.25 21.15
N LEU A 181 17.26 23.03 20.08
CA LEU A 181 18.28 23.96 19.61
C LEU A 181 18.54 25.00 20.70
N VAL A 182 19.70 24.90 21.35
CA VAL A 182 20.18 25.95 22.27
C VAL A 182 20.65 27.09 21.39
N ALA A 183 20.03 28.26 21.53
CA ALA A 183 20.50 29.47 20.87
C ALA A 183 21.93 29.74 21.31
N LEU A 184 22.86 29.79 20.35
CA LEU A 184 24.21 30.29 20.59
C LEU A 184 24.08 31.80 20.82
N GLU A 185 24.02 32.22 22.08
CA GLU A 185 24.19 33.63 22.43
C GLU A 185 25.60 34.05 21.98
N SER A 186 25.65 34.91 20.97
CA SER A 186 26.85 35.61 20.49
C SER A 186 27.16 36.81 21.37
#